data_AF-A0A817V3N1-F1
#
_entry.id   AF-A0A817V3N1-F1
#
_cell.length_a   1.000
_cell.length_b   1.000
_cell.length_c   1.000
_cell.angle_alpha   90.00
_cell.angle_beta   90.00
_cell.angle_gamma   90.00
#
_symmetry.space_group_name_H-M   'P 1'
#
loop_
_entity.id
_entity.type
_entity.pdbx_description
1 polymer ?
#
loop_
_entity_poly.entity_id
_entity_poly.type
_entity_poly.pdbx_seq_one_letter_code
_entity_poly.pdbx_strand_id
1 'polypeptide(L)'
;MKKNTPALTTTHKDLRLNGPDGVSCYWHDLHKEEQIFSTSPLGGGSVMIWASFGWGGKSSICFVDGRMNEKGYREVLKKHLIDIDSCMDGSDWIFQQDNAPIHRAKVNLAWFKSKKINVLLWPS
;
A
#
# COMPACT_ATOMS: atom_id res chain seq x y z
N MET A 1 15.57 1.71 30.39
CA MET A 1 15.64 1.15 29.02
C MET A 1 14.49 1.74 28.21
N LYS A 2 14.76 2.42 27.09
CA LYS A 2 13.70 2.84 26.16
C LYS A 2 13.15 1.56 25.52
N LYS A 3 11.91 1.19 25.82
CA LYS A 3 11.23 0.13 25.07
C LYS A 3 11.03 0.69 23.66
N ASN A 4 11.73 0.15 22.67
CA ASN A 4 11.48 0.48 21.28
C ASN A 4 10.16 -0.20 20.91
N THR A 5 9.08 0.57 20.89
CA THR A 5 7.77 0.10 20.41
C THR A 5 7.88 -0.24 18.92
N PRO A 6 7.58 -1.47 18.49
CA PRO A 6 7.66 -1.82 17.09
C PRO A 6 6.63 -1.05 16.24
N ALA A 7 7.08 -0.51 15.12
CA ALA A 7 6.23 0.21 14.17
C ALA A 7 5.72 -0.73 13.07
N LEU A 8 4.44 -0.64 12.76
CA LEU A 8 3.84 -1.26 11.57
C LEU A 8 3.75 -0.21 10.47
N THR A 9 4.53 -0.38 9.43
CA THR A 9 4.50 0.54 8.29
C THR A 9 3.59 -0.01 7.22
N THR A 10 2.67 0.84 6.74
CA THR A 10 1.84 0.55 5.57
C THR A 10 2.23 1.43 4.42
N THR A 11 2.28 0.85 3.22
CA THR A 11 2.59 1.58 2.00
C THR A 11 1.46 1.37 1.01
N HIS A 12 1.00 2.48 0.42
CA HIS A 12 0.10 2.47 -0.73
C HIS A 12 0.94 2.94 -1.89
N LYS A 13 1.02 2.14 -2.94
CA LYS A 13 1.82 2.50 -4.10
C LYS A 13 1.10 2.11 -5.37
N ASP A 14 0.91 3.10 -6.23
CA ASP A 14 0.57 2.88 -7.62
C ASP A 14 1.84 2.44 -8.34
N LEU A 15 1.90 1.15 -8.67
CA LEU A 15 2.97 0.61 -9.49
C LEU A 15 2.59 0.82 -10.96
N ARG A 16 3.36 1.65 -11.66
CA ARG A 16 3.24 1.80 -13.10
C ARG A 16 3.86 0.58 -13.77
N LEU A 17 3.15 -0.01 -14.74
CA LEU A 17 3.68 -1.14 -15.52
C LEU A 17 4.86 -0.74 -16.40
N ASN A 18 4.93 0.55 -16.77
CA ASN A 18 6.08 1.14 -17.42
C ASN A 18 6.89 1.86 -16.32
N GLY A 19 8.14 1.45 -16.11
CA GLY A 19 9.01 2.01 -15.08
C GLY A 19 9.17 3.55 -15.17
N PRO A 20 9.78 4.18 -14.15
CA PRO A 20 9.92 5.65 -14.07
C PRO A 20 10.60 6.26 -15.30
N ASP A 21 11.37 5.48 -16.04
CA ASP A 21 12.21 5.91 -17.15
C ASP A 21 11.44 5.99 -18.48
N GLY A 22 10.20 5.50 -18.54
CA GLY A 22 9.39 5.51 -19.77
C GLY A 22 9.94 4.60 -20.88
N VAL A 23 10.95 3.77 -20.61
CA VAL A 23 11.52 2.84 -21.57
C VAL A 23 10.87 1.46 -21.40
N SER A 24 9.92 1.16 -22.27
CA SER A 24 9.38 -0.19 -22.44
C SER A 24 10.35 -0.99 -23.31
N CYS A 25 11.24 -1.78 -22.72
CA CYS A 25 12.02 -2.75 -23.49
C CYS A 25 11.10 -3.93 -23.87
N TYR A 26 10.76 -4.08 -25.16
CA TYR A 26 10.10 -5.27 -25.67
C TYR A 26 11.05 -6.07 -26.57
N TRP A 27 10.93 -7.41 -26.51
CA TRP A 27 11.69 -8.28 -27.38
C TRP A 27 10.94 -8.43 -28.70
N HIS A 28 11.57 -8.01 -29.79
CA HIS A 28 11.04 -8.10 -31.14
C HIS A 28 11.73 -9.24 -31.89
N ASP A 29 10.93 -10.12 -32.49
CA ASP A 29 11.41 -11.07 -33.49
C ASP A 29 11.62 -10.35 -34.82
N LEU A 30 12.86 -10.30 -35.32
CA LEU A 30 13.27 -9.54 -36.51
C LEU A 30 12.60 -10.02 -37.81
N HIS A 31 11.90 -11.16 -37.78
CA HIS A 31 11.14 -11.69 -38.92
C HIS A 31 9.69 -11.19 -38.99
N LYS A 32 9.26 -10.32 -38.06
CA LYS A 32 7.91 -9.73 -38.03
C LYS A 32 8.01 -8.21 -38.16
N GLU A 33 6.92 -7.56 -38.58
CA GLU A 33 6.89 -6.09 -38.68
C GLU A 33 7.05 -5.44 -37.30
N GLU A 34 7.79 -4.33 -37.26
CA GLU A 34 8.04 -3.56 -36.05
C GLU A 34 6.72 -3.00 -35.48
N GLN A 35 6.37 -3.39 -34.25
CA GLN A 35 5.22 -2.85 -33.56
C GLN A 35 5.62 -1.67 -32.69
N ILE A 36 5.29 -0.46 -33.14
CA ILE A 36 5.50 0.77 -32.38
C ILE A 36 4.40 0.87 -31.32
N PHE A 37 4.76 0.63 -30.06
CA PHE A 37 3.87 0.89 -28.93
C PHE A 37 3.93 2.38 -28.59
N SER A 38 2.79 3.09 -28.68
CA SER A 38 2.73 4.48 -28.23
C SER A 38 2.94 4.55 -26.71
N THR A 39 3.98 5.23 -26.26
CA THR A 39 4.21 5.56 -24.84
C THR A 39 3.32 6.74 -24.44
N SER A 40 2.05 6.45 -24.19
CA SER A 40 1.20 7.40 -23.47
C SER A 40 1.43 7.25 -21.96
N PRO A 41 1.65 8.34 -21.19
CA PRO A 41 1.66 8.28 -19.73
C PRO A 41 0.33 7.81 -19.12
N LEU A 42 -0.70 7.66 -19.95
CA LEU A 42 -2.03 7.14 -19.63
C LEU A 42 -2.28 5.72 -20.18
N GLY A 43 -1.36 5.16 -20.98
CA GLY A 43 -1.58 3.92 -21.75
C GLY A 43 -0.97 2.65 -21.13
N GLY A 44 0.00 2.79 -20.22
CA GLY A 44 0.49 1.69 -19.41
C GLY A 44 -0.34 1.62 -18.14
N GLY A 45 -1.22 0.62 -18.02
CA GLY A 45 -2.04 0.42 -16.82
C GLY A 45 -1.23 0.54 -15.53
N SER A 46 -1.86 0.99 -14.46
CA SER A 46 -1.27 1.03 -13.12
C SER A 46 -1.97 0.02 -12.24
N VAL A 47 -1.20 -0.68 -11.41
CA VAL A 47 -1.73 -1.57 -10.39
C VAL A 47 -1.55 -0.89 -9.04
N MET A 48 -2.65 -0.69 -8.32
CA MET A 48 -2.60 -0.21 -6.94
C MET A 48 -2.42 -1.42 -6.02
N ILE A 49 -1.40 -1.36 -5.17
CA ILE A 49 -1.16 -2.39 -4.16
C ILE A 49 -1.17 -1.80 -2.76
N TRP A 50 -1.66 -2.60 -1.82
CA TRP A 50 -1.54 -2.36 -0.39
C TRP A 50 -0.71 -3.47 0.24
N ALA A 51 0.27 -3.08 1.05
CA ALA A 51 1.03 -4.01 1.86
C ALA A 51 1.44 -3.34 3.17
N SER A 52 1.72 -4.18 4.15
CA SER A 52 2.18 -3.75 5.46
C SER A 52 3.26 -4.68 5.98
N PHE A 53 4.16 -4.14 6.80
CA PHE A 53 5.22 -4.91 7.42
C PHE A 53 5.60 -4.31 8.77
N GLY A 54 6.14 -5.16 9.64
CA GLY A 54 6.61 -4.82 10.97
C GLY A 54 7.81 -5.69 11.35
N TRP A 55 8.23 -5.57 12.61
CA TRP A 55 9.34 -6.37 13.14
C TRP A 55 9.10 -7.88 13.06
N GLY A 56 7.88 -8.33 13.38
CA GLY A 56 7.51 -9.75 13.43
C GLY A 56 7.15 -10.37 12.09
N GLY A 57 7.08 -9.59 11.01
CA GLY A 57 6.73 -10.12 9.69
C GLY A 57 6.06 -9.12 8.76
N LYS A 58 5.44 -9.64 7.70
CA LYS A 58 4.77 -8.86 6.65
C LYS A 58 3.35 -9.39 6.41
N SER A 59 2.44 -8.51 6.00
CA SER A 59 1.12 -8.92 5.55
C SER A 59 1.19 -9.61 4.18
N SER A 60 0.08 -10.23 3.81
CA SER A 60 -0.22 -10.51 2.41
C SER A 60 -0.28 -9.19 1.61
N ILE A 61 0.13 -9.24 0.34
CA ILE A 61 -0.03 -8.13 -0.60
C ILE A 61 -1.47 -8.16 -1.10
N CYS A 62 -2.15 -7.02 -1.02
CA CYS A 62 -3.51 -6.84 -1.51
C CYS A 62 -3.48 -6.02 -2.79
N PHE A 63 -4.02 -6.59 -3.87
CA PHE A 63 -4.28 -5.88 -5.11
C PHE A 63 -5.59 -5.10 -4.97
N VAL A 64 -5.55 -3.82 -5.33
CA VAL A 64 -6.69 -2.91 -5.25
C VAL A 64 -7.08 -2.52 -6.66
N ASP A 65 -8.32 -2.83 -7.03
CA ASP A 65 -8.83 -2.47 -8.34
C ASP A 65 -9.15 -0.98 -8.40
N GLY A 66 -8.45 -0.28 -9.30
CA GLY A 66 -8.62 1.16 -9.51
C GLY A 66 -8.19 1.99 -8.29
N ARG A 67 -8.89 3.12 -8.08
CA ARG A 67 -8.54 4.08 -7.03
C ARG A 67 -9.17 3.67 -5.69
N MET A 68 -8.33 3.45 -4.68
CA MET A 68 -8.77 3.19 -3.30
C MET A 68 -9.64 4.34 -2.77
N ASN A 69 -10.83 3.99 -2.29
CA ASN A 69 -11.72 4.89 -1.55
C ASN A 69 -11.72 4.55 -0.05
N GLU A 70 -12.37 5.39 0.76
CA GLU A 70 -12.39 5.22 2.23
C GLU A 70 -13.00 3.89 2.70
N LYS A 71 -13.97 3.33 1.95
CA LYS A 71 -14.58 2.03 2.27
C LYS A 71 -13.60 0.90 1.94
N GLY A 72 -13.03 0.90 0.73
CA GLY A 72 -12.03 -0.07 0.30
C GLY A 72 -10.84 -0.10 1.24
N TYR A 73 -10.36 1.08 1.65
CA TYR A 73 -9.27 1.18 2.62
C TYR A 73 -9.59 0.47 3.95
N ARG A 74 -10.79 0.68 4.51
CA ARG A 74 -11.21 -0.01 5.74
C ARG A 74 -11.35 -1.51 5.58
N GLU A 75 -11.84 -1.98 4.43
CA GLU A 75 -11.96 -3.43 4.18
C GLU A 75 -10.57 -4.07 4.07
N VAL A 76 -9.62 -3.42 3.40
CA VAL A 76 -8.22 -3.85 3.35
C VAL A 76 -7.61 -3.89 4.76
N LEU A 77 -7.81 -2.85 5.57
CA LEU A 77 -7.34 -2.84 6.96
C LEU A 77 -7.97 -3.97 7.78
N LYS A 78 -9.29 -4.15 7.74
CA LYS A 78 -9.96 -5.23 8.50
C LYS A 78 -9.43 -6.61 8.14
N LYS A 79 -9.14 -6.84 6.86
CA LYS A 79 -8.69 -8.13 6.36
C LYS A 79 -7.23 -8.40 6.68
N HIS A 80 -6.35 -7.42 6.43
CA HIS A 80 -4.91 -7.66 6.43
C HIS A 80 -4.17 -7.12 7.65
N LEU A 81 -4.77 -6.20 8.41
CA LEU A 81 -4.15 -5.69 9.64
C LEU A 81 -4.19 -6.73 10.77
N ILE A 82 -5.24 -7.57 10.80
CA ILE A 82 -5.37 -8.67 11.77
C ILE A 82 -4.25 -9.70 11.57
N ASP A 83 -3.92 -10.00 10.31
CA ASP A 83 -2.82 -10.91 9.98
C ASP A 83 -1.51 -10.45 10.64
N ILE A 84 -1.21 -9.15 10.56
CA ILE A 84 -0.01 -8.61 11.20
C ILE A 84 -0.11 -8.60 12.73
N ASP A 85 -1.26 -8.27 13.31
CA ASP A 85 -1.41 -8.28 14.77
C ASP A 85 -1.01 -9.65 15.36
N SER A 86 -1.43 -10.74 14.70
CA SER A 86 -0.99 -12.09 15.05
C SER A 86 0.51 -12.35 14.86
N CYS A 87 1.15 -11.75 13.85
CA CYS A 87 2.59 -11.87 13.63
C CYS A 87 3.44 -11.06 14.64
N MET A 88 2.82 -10.13 15.38
CA MET A 88 3.53 -9.26 16.33
C MET A 88 3.45 -9.79 17.77
N ASP A 89 2.95 -11.01 17.98
CA ASP A 89 2.81 -11.69 19.28
C ASP A 89 2.15 -10.82 20.36
N GLY A 90 1.17 -9.98 19.97
CA GLY A 90 0.49 -9.08 20.91
C GLY A 90 1.37 -7.98 21.50
N SER A 91 2.53 -7.69 20.90
CA SER A 91 3.37 -6.56 21.27
C SER A 91 2.61 -5.25 21.05
N ASP A 92 2.77 -4.26 21.93
CA ASP A 92 2.29 -2.90 21.66
C ASP A 92 2.95 -2.38 20.39
N TRP A 93 2.18 -2.17 19.32
CA TRP A 93 2.67 -1.64 18.06
C TRP A 93 2.00 -0.32 17.70
N ILE A 94 2.69 0.49 16.89
CA ILE A 94 2.17 1.76 16.38
C ILE A 94 1.96 1.63 14.87
N PHE A 95 0.75 1.92 14.41
CA PHE A 95 0.36 1.95 13.01
C PHE A 95 0.91 3.21 12.32
N GLN A 96 1.65 3.04 11.23
CA GLN A 96 2.17 4.13 10.43
C GLN A 96 1.51 4.11 9.05
N GLN A 97 0.98 5.27 8.66
CA GLN A 97 0.39 5.58 7.36
C GLN A 97 0.76 7.03 7.00
N ASP A 98 0.76 7.36 5.71
CA ASP A 98 0.93 8.74 5.27
C ASP A 98 -0.35 9.58 5.50
N ASN A 99 -0.25 10.88 5.21
CA ASN A 99 -1.36 11.83 5.37
C ASN A 99 -2.25 11.95 4.13
N ALA A 100 -2.36 10.91 3.29
CA ALA A 100 -3.27 10.93 2.15
C ALA A 100 -4.71 11.28 2.59
N PRO A 101 -5.52 11.97 1.76
CA PRO A 101 -6.86 12.39 2.13
C PRO A 101 -7.74 11.25 2.65
N ILE A 102 -7.62 10.05 2.06
CA ILE A 102 -8.34 8.86 2.50
C ILE A 102 -7.90 8.38 3.89
N HIS A 103 -6.64 8.54 4.29
CA HIS A 103 -6.14 8.12 5.62
C HIS A 103 -6.58 9.08 6.72
N ARG A 104 -6.69 10.37 6.37
CA ARG A 104 -7.15 11.44 7.27
C ARG A 104 -8.67 11.55 7.37
N ALA A 105 -9.41 10.78 6.58
CA ALA A 105 -10.87 10.79 6.62
C ALA A 105 -11.37 10.52 8.05
N LYS A 106 -12.30 11.37 8.54
CA LYS A 106 -12.85 11.28 9.90
C LYS A 106 -13.36 9.88 10.23
N VAL A 107 -13.95 9.21 9.25
CA VAL A 107 -14.51 7.87 9.39
C VAL A 107 -13.42 6.81 9.65
N ASN A 108 -12.23 6.96 9.08
CA ASN A 108 -11.12 6.03 9.25
C ASN A 108 -10.41 6.28 10.58
N LEU A 109 -10.23 7.55 10.96
CA LEU A 109 -9.71 7.91 12.29
C LEU A 109 -10.63 7.43 13.42
N ALA A 110 -11.95 7.55 13.25
CA ALA A 110 -12.93 7.02 14.20
C ALA A 110 -12.85 5.48 14.29
N TRP A 111 -12.65 4.80 13.16
CA TRP A 111 -12.47 3.35 13.13
C TRP A 111 -11.22 2.91 13.89
N PHE A 112 -10.06 3.56 13.67
CA PHE A 112 -8.83 3.26 14.43
C PHE A 112 -9.04 3.42 15.94
N LYS A 113 -9.71 4.50 16.37
CA LYS A 113 -10.08 4.70 17.78
C LYS A 113 -10.97 3.58 18.31
N SER A 114 -11.99 3.16 17.55
CA SER A 114 -12.89 2.06 17.94
C SER A 114 -12.17 0.72 18.09
N LYS A 115 -11.09 0.52 17.32
CA LYS A 115 -10.24 -0.68 17.36
C LYS A 115 -9.07 -0.56 18.33
N LYS A 116 -8.94 0.56 19.04
CA LYS A 116 -7.83 0.86 19.95
C LYS A 116 -6.45 0.74 19.27
N ILE A 117 -6.40 1.07 17.98
CA ILE A 117 -5.15 1.07 17.21
C ILE A 117 -4.50 2.44 17.36
N ASN A 118 -3.25 2.44 17.82
CA ASN A 118 -2.45 3.65 17.90
C ASN A 118 -1.89 3.99 16.53
N VAL A 119 -2.21 5.19 16.01
CA VAL A 119 -1.71 5.67 14.72
C VAL A 119 -0.61 6.71 14.97
N LEU A 120 0.55 6.54 14.33
CA LEU A 120 1.68 7.46 14.38
C LEU A 120 1.27 8.81 13.78
N LEU A 121 1.60 9.89 14.48
CA LEU A 121 1.49 11.22 13.91
C LEU A 121 2.56 11.40 12.83
N TRP A 122 2.14 11.44 11.56
CA TRP A 122 3.04 11.58 10.42
C TRP A 122 3.23 13.05 10.03
N PRO A 123 4.46 13.53 9.76
CA PRO A 123 4.68 14.89 9.25
C PRO A 123 4.09 15.04 7.84
N SER A 124 3.74 16.28 7.48
CA SER A 124 3.29 16.64 6.12
C SER A 124 4.45 17.14 5.27
#